data_AF-A0A523BUY7-F1
#
_entry.id   AF-A0A523BUY7-F1
#
_cell.length_a   1.000
_cell.length_b   1.000
_cell.length_c   1.000
_cell.angle_alpha   90.00
_cell.angle_beta   90.00
_cell.angle_gamma   90.00
#
_symmetry.space_group_name_H-M   'P 1'
#
loop_
_entity.id
_entity.type
_entity.pdbx_description
1 polymer ?
#
loop_
_entity_poly.entity_id
_entity_poly.type
_entity_poly.pdbx_seq_one_letter_code
_entity_poly.pdbx_strand_id
1 'polypeptide(L)' 'MAEKHWETIKVQFCDHAGCEVSLDGEFVYPAEFLPDQPARLVSQRCSRGLDCNQWNNMTCIWAGTNPVHDPFRQK' A
#
# COMPACT_ATOMS: atom_id res chain seq x y z
N MET A 1 -7.61 -23.21 -0.98
CA MET A 1 -8.12 -21.96 -1.58
C MET A 1 -6.97 -20.98 -1.65
N ALA A 2 -7.01 -19.97 -2.53
CA ALA A 2 -5.99 -18.92 -2.48
C ALA A 2 -6.27 -17.99 -1.30
N GLU A 3 -5.24 -17.64 -0.53
CA GLU A 3 -5.37 -16.83 0.68
C GLU A 3 -4.90 -15.40 0.43
N LYS A 4 -5.59 -14.42 1.02
CA LYS A 4 -5.22 -13.00 0.93
C LYS A 4 -4.73 -12.51 2.28
N HIS A 5 -3.55 -11.90 2.29
CA HIS A 5 -2.95 -11.34 3.49
C HIS A 5 -2.43 -9.93 3.22
N TRP A 6 -2.62 -9.03 4.18
CA TRP A 6 -2.00 -7.71 4.15
C TRP A 6 -0.66 -7.77 4.88
N GLU A 7 0.38 -7.28 4.23
CA GLU A 7 1.74 -7.26 4.76
C GLU A 7 2.35 -5.87 4.61
N THR A 8 3.06 -5.43 5.64
CA THR A 8 3.82 -4.17 5.57
C THR A 8 5.06 -4.37 4.71
N ILE A 9 5.07 -3.72 3.55
CA ILE A 9 6.18 -3.74 2.60
C ILE A 9 7.29 -2.80 3.06
N LYS A 10 6.91 -1.63 3.60
CA LYS A 10 7.86 -0.58 3.98
C LYS A 10 7.28 0.30 5.08
N VAL A 11 8.13 0.72 6.01
CA VAL A 11 7.83 1.82 6.94
C VAL A 11 8.75 2.98 6.61
N GLN A 12 8.20 4.19 6.48
CA GLN A 12 8.99 5.38 6.24
C GLN A 12 8.24 6.65 6.66
N PHE A 13 8.99 7.72 6.87
CA PHE A 13 8.42 9.03 7.13
C PHE A 13 7.71 9.58 5.89
N CYS A 14 6.52 10.18 6.07
CA CYS A 14 5.75 10.82 5.02
C CYS A 14 5.66 12.32 5.30
N ASP A 15 6.13 13.14 4.36
CA ASP A 15 6.08 14.60 4.49
C ASP A 15 4.65 15.15 4.48
N HIS A 16 3.72 14.48 3.79
CA HIS A 16 2.30 14.84 3.85
C HIS A 16 1.77 14.60 5.26
N ALA A 17 1.79 13.36 5.74
CA ALA A 17 1.22 13.04 7.04
C ALA A 17 2.00 13.61 8.24
N GLY A 18 3.22 14.12 8.02
CA GLY A 18 4.11 14.64 9.07
C GLY A 18 4.52 13.59 10.09
N CYS A 19 4.44 12.31 9.74
CA CYS A 19 4.70 11.19 10.64
C CYS A 19 5.16 9.94 9.87
N GLU A 20 5.63 8.92 10.60
CA GLU A 20 5.91 7.61 10.02
C GLU A 20 4.61 6.90 9.61
N VAL A 21 4.64 6.35 8.39
CA VAL A 21 3.53 5.58 7.82
C VAL A 21 4.03 4.21 7.36
N SER A 22 3.13 3.23 7.39
CA SER A 22 3.38 1.92 6.79
C SER A 22 2.73 1.87 5.40
N LEU A 23 3.47 1.34 4.45
CA LEU A 23 3.01 0.97 3.13
C LEU A 23 2.74 -0.52 3.14
N ASP A 24 1.48 -0.88 3.03
CA ASP A 24 1.05 -2.27 3.05
C ASP A 24 0.66 -2.73 1.64
N GLY A 25 0.97 -3.98 1.34
CA GLY A 25 0.50 -4.68 0.15
C GLY A 25 -0.45 -5.81 0.53
N GLU A 26 -1.49 -6.00 -0.26
CA GLU A 26 -2.32 -7.20 -0.20
C GLU A 26 -1.73 -8.24 -1.16
N PHE A 27 -1.31 -9.38 -0.61
CA PHE A 27 -0.74 -10.48 -1.37
C PHE A 27 -1.73 -11.64 -1.43
N VAL A 28 -1.82 -12.25 -2.61
CA VAL A 28 -2.56 -13.49 -2.82
C VAL A 28 -1.57 -14.64 -2.92
N TYR A 29 -1.63 -15.55 -1.96
CA TYR A 29 -0.83 -16.76 -1.90
C TYR A 29 -1.54 -17.90 -2.66
N PRO A 30 -0.80 -18.74 -3.39
CA PRO A 30 -1.38 -19.87 -4.11
C PRO A 30 -2.03 -20.87 -3.15
N ALA A 31 -3.01 -21.61 -3.65
CA ALA A 31 -3.55 -22.75 -2.91
C ALA A 31 -2.49 -23.87 -2.83
N GLU A 32 -2.45 -24.60 -1.72
CA GLU A 32 -1.50 -25.70 -1.46
C GLU A 32 -1.39 -26.74 -2.59
N PHE A 33 -2.44 -26.91 -3.41
CA PHE A 33 -2.47 -27.84 -4.53
C PHE A 33 -1.63 -27.39 -5.75
N LEU A 34 -1.23 -26.11 -5.83
CA LEU A 34 -0.36 -25.58 -6.89
C LEU A 34 0.66 -24.55 -6.31
N PRO A 35 1.61 -24.99 -5.46
CA PRO A 35 2.42 -24.10 -4.63
C PRO A 35 3.55 -23.36 -5.39
N ASP A 36 3.87 -23.73 -6.63
CA ASP A 36 4.97 -23.14 -7.42
C ASP A 36 4.69 -21.74 -7.99
N GLN A 37 3.59 -21.09 -7.59
CA GLN A 37 3.31 -19.71 -8.01
C GLN A 37 3.76 -18.71 -6.94
N PRO A 38 4.54 -17.68 -7.28
CA PRO A 38 4.88 -16.64 -6.33
C PRO A 38 3.62 -15.90 -5.85
N ALA A 39 3.69 -15.35 -4.63
CA ALA A 39 2.63 -14.49 -4.11
C ALA A 39 2.42 -13.29 -5.04
N ARG A 40 1.15 -12.97 -5.33
CA ARG A 40 0.79 -11.87 -6.23
C ARG A 40 0.33 -10.67 -5.43
N LEU A 41 0.99 -9.53 -5.62
CA LEU A 41 0.51 -8.25 -5.10
C LEU A 41 -0.75 -7.84 -5.88
N VAL A 42 -1.87 -7.66 -5.17
CA VAL A 42 -3.17 -7.30 -5.77
C VAL A 42 -3.68 -5.94 -5.35
N SER A 43 -3.20 -5.39 -4.23
CA SER A 43 -3.58 -4.06 -3.75
C SER A 43 -2.46 -3.44 -2.93
N GLN A 44 -2.49 -2.12 -2.78
CA GLN A 44 -1.53 -1.34 -2.01
C GLN A 44 -2.26 -0.23 -1.24
N ARG A 45 -1.81 0.07 -0.02
CA ARG A 45 -2.37 1.16 0.80
C ARG A 45 -1.34 1.79 1.73
N CYS A 46 -1.58 3.04 2.12
CA CYS A 46 -0.91 3.68 3.25
C CYS A 46 -1.76 3.55 4.52
N SER A 47 -1.12 3.31 5.68
CA SER A 47 -1.81 3.26 6.98
C SER A 47 -2.57 4.54 7.35
N ARG A 48 -2.16 5.69 6.78
CA ARG A 48 -2.80 7.00 6.97
C ARG A 48 -3.56 7.50 5.74
N GLY A 49 -3.86 6.61 4.79
CA GLY A 49 -4.60 6.97 3.57
C GLY A 49 -5.97 7.60 3.87
N LEU A 50 -6.67 7.11 4.89
CA LEU A 50 -7.96 7.67 5.31
C LEU A 50 -7.85 9.07 5.91
N ASP A 51 -6.78 9.36 6.66
CA ASP A 51 -6.54 10.71 7.20
C ASP A 51 -6.31 11.71 6.06
N CYS A 52 -5.53 11.30 5.06
CA CYS A 52 -5.24 12.10 3.87
C CYS A 52 -6.49 12.34 2.99
N ASN A 53 -7.50 11.47 3.05
CA ASN A 53 -8.77 11.63 2.35
C ASN A 53 -9.67 12.70 2.99
N GLN A 54 -9.41 13.10 4.24
CA GLN A 54 -10.16 14.17 4.91
C GLN A 54 -9.63 15.56 4.55
N TRP A 55 -8.51 15.64 3.84
CA TRP A 55 -7.91 16.89 3.43
C TRP A 55 -8.64 17.49 2.22
N ASN A 56 -8.61 18.82 2.11
CA ASN A 56 -9.29 19.53 1.02
C ASN A 56 -8.45 19.56 -0.28
N ASN A 57 -7.49 18.63 -0.44
CA ASN A 57 -6.58 18.54 -1.56
C ASN A 57 -6.23 17.07 -1.87
N MET A 58 -5.96 16.79 -3.15
CA MET A 58 -5.43 15.49 -3.56
C MET A 58 -4.01 15.32 -3.01
N THR A 59 -3.71 14.17 -2.41
CA THR A 59 -2.44 13.90 -1.73
C THR A 59 -1.55 12.99 -2.56
N CYS A 60 -1.82 11.69 -2.62
CA CYS A 60 -0.95 10.73 -3.31
C CYS A 60 -1.66 9.46 -3.77
N ILE A 61 -0.94 8.62 -4.52
CA ILE A 61 -1.42 7.34 -5.02
C ILE A 61 -1.75 6.36 -3.87
N TRP A 62 -0.98 6.39 -2.79
CA TRP A 62 -1.16 5.50 -1.63
C TRP A 62 -2.36 5.85 -0.75
N ALA A 63 -2.86 7.08 -0.83
CA ALA A 63 -4.12 7.51 -0.24
C ALA A 63 -5.32 7.29 -1.19
N GLY A 64 -5.06 6.90 -2.45
CA GLY A 64 -6.09 6.70 -3.48
C GLY A 64 -6.62 8.00 -4.10
N THR A 65 -5.99 9.15 -3.84
CA THR A 65 -6.49 10.48 -4.26
C THR A 65 -5.78 11.08 -5.46
N ASN A 66 -4.48 10.79 -5.63
CA ASN A 66 -3.68 11.34 -6.73
C ASN A 66 -2.82 10.26 -7.41
N PRO A 67 -3.26 9.68 -8.54
CA PRO A 67 -2.53 8.60 -9.20
C PRO A 67 -1.20 9.03 -9.83
N VAL A 68 -0.97 10.34 -10.00
CA VAL A 68 0.23 10.89 -10.65
C VAL A 68 1.34 11.18 -9.63
N HIS A 69 1.00 11.34 -8.36
CA HIS A 69 1.96 11.65 -7.30
C HIS A 69 2.22 10.45 -6.40
N ASP A 70 3.44 9.94 -6.46
CA ASP A 70 3.95 8.93 -5.54
C ASP A 70 5.07 9.53 -4.68
N PRO A 71 4.80 9.89 -3.41
CA PRO A 71 5.77 10.49 -2.51
C PRO A 71 6.89 9.52 -2.11
N PHE A 72 6.76 8.24 -2.45
CA PHE A 72 7.73 7.20 -2.11
C PHE A 72 8.48 6.67 -3.33
N ARG A 73 8.22 7.24 -4.52
CA ARG A 73 8.93 6.93 -5.75
C ARG A 73 10.27 7.67 -5.73
N GLN A 74 11.33 6.91 -5.43
CA GLN A 74 12.77 7.26 -5.36
C GLN A 74 13.29 7.77 -4.01
N LYS A 75 14.24 7.01 -3.45
CA LYS A 75 15.67 7.32 -3.63
C LYS A 75 16.29 6.22 -4.48
#